data_AF-A0A9X1IUM4-F1
#
_entry.id   AF-A0A9X1IUM4-F1
#
_cell.length_a   1.000
_cell.length_b   1.000
_cell.length_c   1.000
_cell.angle_alpha   90.00
_cell.angle_beta   90.00
_cell.angle_gamma   90.00
#
_symmetry.space_group_name_H-M   'P 1'
#
loop_
_entity.id
_entity.type
_entity.pdbx_description
1 polymer ?
#
loop_
_entity_poly.entity_id
_entity_poly.type
_entity_poly.pdbx_seq_one_letter_code
_entity_poly.pdbx_strand_id
1 'polypeptide(L)' 'MFGTVTEKAVKAFQEANHLTDDGIAGRDTFSKLFA' A
#
# COMPACT_ATOMS: atom_id res chain seq x y z
N MET A 1 10.56 -11.80 6.38
CA MET A 1 9.87 -10.79 7.21
C MET A 1 9.62 -9.59 6.31
N PHE A 2 8.37 -9.22 6.05
CA PHE A 2 8.07 -7.98 5.32
C PHE A 2 8.62 -6.82 6.17
N GLY A 3 9.78 -6.30 5.79
CA GLY A 3 10.51 -5.32 6.57
C GLY A 3 9.84 -3.96 6.54
N THR A 4 10.25 -3.09 7.47
CA THR A 4 9.81 -1.68 7.59
C THR A 4 9.93 -0.88 6.29
N VAL A 5 10.78 -1.33 5.35
CA VAL A 5 10.92 -0.74 4.01
C VAL A 5 9.68 -1.01 3.14
N THR A 6 9.12 -2.22 3.19
CA THR A 6 7.94 -2.57 2.39
C THR A 6 6.69 -1.88 2.90
N GLU A 7 6.52 -1.79 4.23
CA GLU A 7 5.39 -1.07 4.83
C GLU A 7 5.38 0.41 4.43
N LYS A 8 6.54 1.08 4.46
CA LYS A 8 6.67 2.48 4.01
C LYS A 8 6.33 2.65 2.53
N ALA A 9 6.75 1.73 1.68
CA ALA A 9 6.42 1.76 0.25
C ALA A 9 4.91 1.56 0.01
N VAL A 10 4.28 0.67 0.78
CA VAL A 10 2.83 0.45 0.72
C VAL A 10 2.07 1.70 1.17
N LYS A 11 2.47 2.32 2.30
CA LYS A 11 1.86 3.57 2.78
C LYS A 11 1.97 4.72 1.77
N ALA A 12 3.16 4.91 1.19
CA ALA A 12 3.36 5.93 0.17
C ALA A 12 2.50 5.69 -1.09
N PHE A 13 2.36 4.43 -1.51
CA PHE A 13 1.48 4.06 -2.62
C PHE A 13 0.01 4.32 -2.28
N GLN A 14 -0.42 3.98 -1.07
CA GLN A 14 -1.77 4.21 -0.60
C GLN A 14 -2.10 5.70 -0.57
N GLU A 15 -1.24 6.53 0.03
CA GLU A 15 -1.40 7.98 0.07
C GLU A 15 -1.50 8.58 -1.34
N ALA A 16 -0.60 8.20 -2.25
CA ALA A 16 -0.60 8.67 -3.64
C ALA A 16 -1.85 8.25 -4.44
N ASN A 17 -2.51 7.17 -4.03
CA ASN A 17 -3.72 6.66 -4.67
C ASN A 17 -5.01 7.04 -3.92
N HIS A 18 -4.92 7.91 -2.91
CA HIS A 18 -6.04 8.30 -2.04
C HIS A 18 -6.71 7.10 -1.34
N LEU A 19 -5.91 6.08 -0.99
CA LEU A 19 -6.31 4.96 -0.16
C LEU A 19 -5.95 5.24 1.31
N THR A 20 -6.56 4.49 2.22
CA THR A 20 -6.16 4.48 3.63
C THR A 20 -4.71 4.00 3.74
N ASP A 21 -3.85 4.80 4.37
CA ASP A 21 -2.40 4.60 4.52
C ASP A 21 -2.05 3.66 5.70
N ASP A 22 -2.79 2.57 5.82
CA ASP A 22 -2.63 1.59 6.91
C ASP A 22 -1.37 0.73 6.76
N GLY A 23 -0.69 0.77 5.60
CA GLY A 23 0.48 -0.04 5.27
C GLY A 23 0.14 -1.50 4.97
N ILE A 24 -1.15 -1.83 4.87
CA ILE A 24 -1.66 -3.17 4.58
C ILE A 24 -2.04 -3.23 3.11
N ALA A 25 -1.37 -4.12 2.36
CA ALA A 25 -1.78 -4.43 1.00
C ALA A 25 -3.09 -5.23 1.00
N GLY A 26 -4.22 -4.54 1.20
CA GLY A 26 -5.57 -5.09 1.11
C GLY A 26 -6.10 -5.12 -0.33
N ARG A 27 -7.38 -5.50 -0.48
CA ARG A 27 -8.06 -5.62 -1.79
C ARG A 27 -7.95 -4.34 -2.62
N ASP A 28 -8.10 -3.17 -2.01
CA ASP A 28 -8.07 -1.89 -2.72
C ASP A 28 -6.65 -1.53 -3.19
N THR A 29 -5.65 -1.82 -2.35
CA THR A 29 -4.24 -1.66 -2.69
C THR A 29 -3.86 -2.58 -3.86
N PHE A 30 -4.26 -3.85 -3.83
CA PHE A 30 -4.04 -4.78 -4.94
C PHE A 30 -4.81 -4.38 -6.20
N SER A 31 -6.05 -3.90 -6.07
CA SER A 31 -6.84 -3.44 -7.22
C SER A 31 -6.16 -2.28 -7.94
N LYS A 32 -5.50 -1.38 -7.23
CA LYS A 32 -4.70 -0.28 -7.83
C LYS A 32 -3.35 -0.72 -8.38
N LEU A 33 -2.74 -1.77 -7.82
CA LEU A 33 -1.45 -2.32 -8.29
C LEU A 33 -1.57 -3.13 -9.59
N PHE A 34 -2.71 -3.78 -9.80
CA PHE A 34 -2.96 -4.67 -10.93
C PHE A 34 -3.97 -4.13 -11.96
N ALA A 35 -4.46 -2.90 -11.79
CA ALA A 35 -5.22 -2.18 -12.81
C ALA A 35 -4.28 -1.54 -13.84
#